data_AF-A0A1E3H3N7-F1
#
_entry.id   AF-A0A1E3H3N7-F1
#
_cell.length_a   1.000
_cell.length_b   1.000
_cell.length_c   1.000
_cell.angle_alpha   90.00
_cell.angle_beta   90.00
_cell.angle_gamma   90.00
#
_symmetry.space_group_name_H-M   'P 1'
#
loop_
_entity.id
_entity.type
_entity.pdbx_description
1 polymer ?
#
loop_
_entity_poly.entity_id
_entity_poly.type
_entity_poly.pdbx_seq_one_letter_code
_entity_poly.pdbx_strand_id
1 'polypeptide(L)'
;MVTRGFVEMRRLAGAWGARTETLMGLSGLGDLILTCRSLQSRNFALGHAIGAGAPLPEKLAEGAATADIAVVRAGAFGVEVPIMAAVAAILSGRITVDDAVGALLARPLKREDG
;
A
#
# COMPACT_ATOMS: atom_id res chain seq x y z
N MET A 1 4.95 -2.85 -8.66
CA MET A 1 4.29 -2.79 -7.33
C MET A 1 3.23 -1.69 -7.25
N VAL A 2 3.54 -0.45 -7.66
CA VAL A 2 2.58 0.69 -7.62
C VAL A 2 1.25 0.39 -8.34
N THR A 3 1.29 -0.24 -9.52
CA THR A 3 0.08 -0.66 -10.26
C THR A 3 -0.79 -1.62 -9.45
N ARG A 4 -0.22 -2.70 -8.91
CA ARG A 4 -0.93 -3.65 -8.04
C ARG A 4 -1.52 -2.97 -6.78
N GLY A 5 -0.81 -2.00 -6.20
CA GLY A 5 -1.30 -1.23 -5.05
C GLY A 5 -2.49 -0.33 -5.41
N PHE A 6 -2.48 0.28 -6.60
CA PHE A 6 -3.62 1.05 -7.11
C PHE A 6 -4.87 0.19 -7.30
N VAL A 7 -4.70 -1.05 -7.76
CA VAL A 7 -5.81 -2.01 -7.90
C VAL A 7 -6.44 -2.35 -6.54
N GLU A 8 -5.63 -2.53 -5.49
CA GLU A 8 -6.15 -2.70 -4.13
C GLU A 8 -6.94 -1.49 -3.64
N MET A 9 -6.43 -0.28 -3.87
CA MET A 9 -7.15 0.94 -3.52
C MET A 9 -8.50 1.05 -4.26
N ARG A 10 -8.54 0.71 -5.55
CA ARG A 10 -9.78 0.71 -6.33
C ARG A 10 -10.80 -0.31 -5.81
N ARG A 11 -10.37 -1.54 -5.53
CA ARG A 11 -11.25 -2.58 -4.96
C ARG A 11 -11.80 -2.16 -3.59
N LEU A 12 -10.94 -1.63 -2.73
CA LEU A 12 -11.34 -1.18 -1.40
C LEU A 12 -12.33 -0.01 -1.46
N ALA A 13 -12.06 0.99 -2.31
CA ALA A 13 -12.94 2.13 -2.48
C ALA A 13 -14.31 1.73 -3.07
N GLY A 14 -14.32 0.82 -4.04
CA GLY A 14 -15.57 0.27 -4.58
C GLY A 14 -16.40 -0.46 -3.53
N ALA A 15 -15.77 -1.28 -2.69
CA ALA A 15 -16.44 -1.97 -1.59
C ALA A 15 -17.01 -1.01 -0.52
N TRP A 16 -16.45 0.19 -0.39
CA TRP A 16 -16.97 1.25 0.48
C TRP A 16 -18.01 2.15 -0.20
N GLY A 17 -18.46 1.81 -1.41
CA GLY A 17 -19.46 2.56 -2.16
C GLY A 17 -18.93 3.82 -2.84
N ALA A 18 -17.61 3.98 -2.97
CA ALA A 18 -17.02 5.10 -3.68
C ALA A 18 -17.10 4.90 -5.20
N ARG A 19 -17.18 6.01 -5.94
CA ARG A 19 -17.09 6.00 -7.41
C ARG A 19 -15.64 5.78 -7.83
N THR A 20 -15.28 4.59 -8.29
CA THR A 20 -13.88 4.22 -8.54
C THR A 20 -13.20 5.07 -9.62
N GLU A 21 -13.97 5.70 -10.50
CA GLU A 21 -13.52 6.63 -11.54
C GLU A 21 -12.86 7.87 -10.93
N THR A 22 -13.27 8.27 -9.72
CA THR A 22 -12.67 9.38 -8.96
C THR A 22 -11.22 9.11 -8.58
N LEU A 23 -10.82 7.83 -8.50
CA LEU A 23 -9.44 7.46 -8.21
C LEU A 23 -8.52 7.53 -9.43
N MET A 24 -9.07 7.58 -10.65
CA MET A 24 -8.29 7.72 -11.88
C MET A 24 -7.89 9.17 -12.17
N GLY A 25 -8.41 10.13 -11.41
CA GLY A 25 -8.05 11.55 -11.49
C GLY A 25 -6.72 11.89 -10.81
N LEU A 26 -6.35 13.18 -10.88
CA LEU A 26 -5.09 13.71 -10.34
C LEU A 26 -4.92 13.44 -8.84
N SER A 27 -6.01 13.47 -8.08
CA SER A 27 -6.02 13.26 -6.62
C SER A 27 -5.89 11.78 -6.20
N GLY A 28 -6.01 10.83 -7.12
CA GLY A 28 -5.87 9.40 -6.83
C GLY A 28 -4.60 8.82 -7.43
N LEU A 29 -4.62 8.50 -8.72
CA LEU A 29 -3.46 7.93 -9.44
C LEU A 29 -2.30 8.92 -9.53
N GLY A 30 -2.61 10.20 -9.78
CA GLY A 30 -1.60 11.26 -9.89
C GLY A 30 -0.81 11.43 -8.60
N ASP A 31 -1.51 11.57 -7.48
CA ASP A 31 -0.90 11.70 -6.15
C ASP A 31 -0.14 10.44 -5.73
N LEU A 32 -0.65 9.24 -6.05
CA LEU A 32 0.05 7.98 -5.78
C LEU A 32 1.40 7.92 -6.51
N ILE A 33 1.42 8.24 -7.81
CA ILE A 33 2.65 8.19 -8.61
C ILE A 33 3.67 9.22 -8.09
N LEU A 34 3.23 10.42 -7.73
CA LEU A 34 4.11 11.47 -7.20
C LEU A 34 4.67 11.08 -5.82
N THR A 35 3.81 10.62 -4.93
CA THR A 35 4.15 10.24 -3.55
C THR A 35 5.07 9.03 -3.50
N CYS A 36 4.96 8.09 -4.44
CA CYS A 36 5.81 6.89 -4.54
C CYS A 36 7.16 7.11 -5.23
N ARG A 37 7.52 8.34 -5.63
CA ARG A 37 8.74 8.61 -6.41
C ARG A 37 9.69 9.65 -5.80
N SER A 38 9.33 10.25 -4.67
CA SER A 38 10.09 11.38 -4.12
C SER A 38 10.48 11.15 -2.67
N LEU A 39 11.75 11.39 -2.33
CA LEU A 39 12.21 11.44 -0.93
C LEU A 39 11.62 12.60 -0.14
N GLN A 40 10.95 13.57 -0.79
CA GLN A 40 10.18 14.60 -0.09
C GLN A 40 8.87 14.04 0.50
N SER A 41 8.38 12.92 -0.04
CA SER A 41 7.26 12.18 0.55
C SER A 41 7.73 11.47 1.82
N ARG A 42 7.08 11.78 2.95
CA ARG A 42 7.33 11.09 4.23
C ARG A 42 7.13 9.58 4.12
N ASN A 43 6.13 9.15 3.34
CA ASN A 43 5.84 7.73 3.12
C ASN A 43 6.94 7.03 2.33
N PHE A 44 7.44 7.67 1.26
CA PHE A 44 8.49 7.08 0.45
C PHE A 44 9.83 7.09 1.17
N ALA A 45 10.19 8.18 1.86
CA ALA A 45 11.40 8.25 2.67
C ALA A 45 11.42 7.16 3.76
N LEU A 46 10.28 6.95 4.45
CA LEU A 46 10.14 5.87 5.43
C LEU A 46 10.33 4.50 4.78
N GLY A 47 9.61 4.21 3.69
CA GLY A 47 9.73 2.93 2.99
C GLY A 47 11.14 2.67 2.46
N HIS A 48 11.81 3.70 1.97
CA HIS A 48 13.21 3.62 1.52
C HIS A 48 14.17 3.31 2.67
N ALA A 49 14.02 3.98 3.82
CA ALA A 49 14.84 3.72 5.00
C ALA A 49 14.67 2.27 5.49
N ILE A 50 13.41 1.79 5.57
CA ILE A 50 13.09 0.40 5.93
C ILE A 50 13.76 -0.58 4.97
N GLY A 51 13.61 -0.38 3.65
CA GLY A 51 14.21 -1.26 2.65
C GLY A 51 15.74 -1.22 2.60
N ALA A 52 16.35 -0.10 2.98
CA ALA A 52 17.79 0.06 3.04
C ALA A 52 18.41 -0.42 4.37
N GLY A 53 17.60 -0.83 5.35
CA GLY A 53 18.07 -1.11 6.71
C GLY A 53 18.66 0.12 7.42
N ALA A 54 18.24 1.32 7.00
CA ALA A 54 18.73 2.59 7.52
C ALA A 54 17.90 3.07 8.73
N PRO A 55 18.42 4.00 9.55
CA PRO A 55 17.65 4.63 10.62
C PRO A 55 16.34 5.24 10.11
N LEU A 56 15.25 5.02 10.85
CA LEU A 56 13.93 5.53 10.47
C LEU A 56 13.88 7.05 10.61
N PRO A 57 13.21 7.77 9.69
CA PRO A 57 13.02 9.20 9.81
C PRO A 57 12.16 9.54 11.03
N GLU A 58 12.50 10.63 11.74
CA GLU A 58 11.76 11.08 12.94
C GLU A 58 10.32 11.54 12.64
N LYS A 59 10.05 11.98 11.40
CA LYS A 59 8.74 12.51 11.01
C LYS A 59 7.76 11.38 10.71
N LEU A 60 6.62 11.40 11.40
CA LEU A 60 5.53 10.44 11.22
C LEU A 60 5.03 10.44 9.76
N ALA A 61 5.00 9.25 9.16
CA ALA A 61 4.41 9.02 7.86
C ALA A 61 2.94 8.59 8.03
N GLU A 62 2.02 9.29 7.37
CA GLU A 62 0.57 9.02 7.47
C GLU A 62 0.21 7.60 7.04
N GLY A 63 0.92 7.06 6.04
CA GLY A 63 0.75 5.68 5.58
C GLY A 63 1.09 4.67 6.66
N ALA A 64 2.04 4.98 7.54
CA ALA A 64 2.39 4.08 8.65
C ALA A 64 1.28 3.99 9.70
N ALA A 65 0.61 5.11 9.98
CA ALA A 65 -0.51 5.15 10.92
C ALA A 65 -1.80 4.53 10.35
N THR A 66 -1.96 4.53 9.03
CA THR A 66 -3.21 4.13 8.36
C THR A 66 -3.20 2.72 7.76
N ALA A 67 -2.02 2.11 7.58
CA ALA A 67 -1.89 0.80 6.94
C ALA A 67 -2.70 -0.30 7.65
N ASP A 68 -2.58 -0.41 8.97
CA ASP A 68 -3.30 -1.46 9.73
C ASP A 68 -4.83 -1.24 9.70
N ILE A 69 -5.26 0.01 9.81
CA ILE A 69 -6.69 0.39 9.73
C ILE A 69 -7.27 0.01 8.36
N ALA A 70 -6.53 0.26 7.28
CA ALA A 70 -6.95 -0.11 5.94
C ALA A 70 -7.12 -1.63 5.78
N VAL A 71 -6.19 -2.41 6.34
CA VAL A 71 -6.25 -3.88 6.33
C VAL A 71 -7.44 -4.41 7.13
N VAL A 72 -7.65 -3.90 8.35
CA VAL A 72 -8.79 -4.29 9.20
C VAL A 72 -10.11 -3.99 8.49
N ARG A 73 -10.25 -2.78 7.93
CA ARG A 73 -11.46 -2.42 7.18
C ARG A 73 -11.64 -3.27 5.93
N ALA A 74 -10.58 -3.53 5.16
CA ALA A 74 -10.68 -4.40 4.00
C ALA A 74 -11.22 -5.80 4.37
N GLY A 75 -10.76 -6.36 5.49
CA GLY A 75 -11.27 -7.62 6.04
C GLY A 75 -12.77 -7.58 6.37
N ALA A 76 -13.26 -6.49 6.95
CA ALA A 76 -14.69 -6.33 7.26
C ALA A 76 -15.59 -6.31 6.01
N PHE A 77 -15.04 -5.94 4.84
CA PHE A 77 -15.74 -5.94 3.55
C PHE A 77 -15.37 -7.14 2.66
N GLY A 78 -14.58 -8.10 3.15
CA GLY A 78 -14.14 -9.25 2.36
C GLY A 78 -13.22 -8.91 1.18
N VAL A 79 -12.51 -7.78 1.24
CA VAL A 79 -11.61 -7.32 0.17
C VAL A 79 -10.17 -7.75 0.43
N GLU A 80 -9.55 -8.43 -0.54
CA GLU A 80 -8.13 -8.78 -0.46
C GLU A 80 -7.23 -7.57 -0.78
N VAL A 81 -6.36 -7.22 0.17
CA VAL A 81 -5.39 -6.12 0.07
C VAL A 81 -3.95 -6.57 0.42
N PRO A 82 -3.36 -7.52 -0.33
CA PRO A 82 -2.09 -8.15 0.04
C PRO A 82 -0.91 -7.18 0.12
N ILE A 83 -0.85 -6.11 -0.68
CA ILE A 83 0.21 -5.10 -0.57
C ILE A 83 0.02 -4.27 0.70
N MET A 84 -1.20 -3.81 0.99
CA MET A 84 -1.47 -3.09 2.24
C MET A 84 -1.18 -3.97 3.47
N ALA A 85 -1.54 -5.25 3.40
CA ALA A 85 -1.28 -6.22 4.46
C ALA A 85 0.22 -6.47 4.66
N ALA A 86 0.98 -6.61 3.58
CA ALA A 86 2.44 -6.74 3.65
C ALA A 86 3.09 -5.49 4.27
N VAL A 87 2.65 -4.28 3.88
CA VAL A 87 3.13 -3.03 4.47
C VAL A 87 2.82 -2.97 5.96
N ALA A 88 1.58 -3.28 6.38
CA ALA A 88 1.21 -3.31 7.80
C ALA A 88 2.02 -4.37 8.60
N ALA A 89 2.30 -5.53 8.00
CA ALA A 89 3.10 -6.58 8.64
C ALA A 89 4.58 -6.18 8.81
N ILE A 90 5.18 -5.52 7.82
CA ILE A 90 6.53 -4.95 7.91
C ILE A 90 6.57 -3.88 9.01
N LEU A 91 5.63 -2.94 9.01
CA LEU A 91 5.59 -1.83 9.98
C LEU A 91 5.37 -2.30 11.43
N SER A 92 4.67 -3.42 11.62
CA SER A 92 4.49 -4.06 12.94
C SER A 92 5.63 -4.99 13.33
N GLY A 93 6.65 -5.16 12.49
CA GLY A 93 7.79 -6.06 12.73
C GLY A 93 7.44 -7.55 12.67
N ARG A 94 6.28 -7.92 12.11
CA ARG A 94 5.84 -9.32 12.01
C ARG A 94 6.56 -10.11 10.93
N ILE A 95 6.99 -9.44 9.86
CA ILE A 95 7.72 -10.03 8.74
C ILE A 95 8.85 -9.09 8.30
N THR A 96 9.87 -9.64 7.65
CA THR A 96 10.92 -8.82 7.02
C THR A 96 10.46 -8.30 5.65
N VAL A 97 11.21 -7.33 5.10
CA VAL A 97 10.99 -6.85 3.73
C VAL A 97 11.19 -7.99 2.72
N ASP A 98 12.20 -8.84 2.93
CA ASP A 98 12.49 -9.96 2.03
C ASP A 98 11.38 -11.01 2.05
N ASP A 99 10.85 -11.35 3.24
CA ASP A 99 9.69 -12.23 3.38
C ASP A 99 8.47 -11.69 2.62
N ALA A 100 8.21 -10.39 2.77
CA ALA A 100 7.10 -9.72 2.11
C ALA A 100 7.24 -9.73 0.59
N VAL A 101 8.43 -9.42 0.07
CA VAL A 101 8.73 -9.45 -1.37
C VAL A 101 8.57 -10.87 -1.91
N GLY A 102 9.13 -11.87 -1.22
CA GLY A 102 9.00 -13.28 -1.59
C GLY A 102 7.54 -13.72 -1.69
N ALA A 103 6.74 -13.43 -0.66
CA ALA A 103 5.31 -13.77 -0.64
C ALA A 103 4.51 -13.05 -1.74
N LEU A 104 4.79 -11.76 -1.99
CA LEU A 104 4.08 -10.97 -3.00
C LEU A 104 4.41 -11.38 -4.45
N LEU A 105 5.63 -11.87 -4.69
CA LEU A 105 6.08 -12.37 -5.99
C LEU A 105 5.62 -13.81 -6.24
N ALA A 106 5.52 -14.64 -5.20
CA ALA A 106 5.03 -16.02 -5.31
C ALA A 106 3.52 -16.09 -5.58
N ARG A 107 2.77 -15.02 -5.32
CA ARG A 107 1.31 -14.99 -5.50
C ARG A 107 0.98 -14.98 -7.00
N PRO A 108 0.13 -15.90 -7.50
CA PRO A 108 -0.26 -15.92 -8.90
C PRO A 108 -0.91 -14.60 -9.31
N LEU A 109 -0.59 -14.12 -10.52
CA LEU A 109 -1.25 -12.96 -11.13
C LEU A 109 -2.73 -13.31 -11.34
N LYS A 110 -3.58 -13.00 -10.35
CA LYS A 110 -5.03 -13.12 -10.49
C LYS A 110 -5.46 -12.08 -11.53
N ARG A 111 -6.00 -12.54 -12.65
CA ARG A 111 -6.49 -11.73 -13.76
C ARG A 111 -7.44 -10.67 -13.19
N GLU A 112 -7.17 -9.41 -13.50
CA GLU A 112 -8.11 -8.33 -13.23
C GLU A 112 -9.22 -8.49 -14.27
N ASP A 113 -10.34 -9.08 -13.85
CA ASP A 113 -11.56 -9.09 -14.67
C ASP A 113 -12.10 -7.65 -14.71
N GLY A 114 -12.44 -7.21 -15.92
CA GLY A 114 -12.79 -5.83 -16.28
C GLY A 114 -14.12 -5.33 -15.77
#